data_AF-A0A9N9RE30-F1
#
_entry.id   AF-A0A9N9RE30-F1
#
_cell.length_a   1.000
_cell.length_b   1.000
_cell.length_c   1.000
_cell.angle_alpha   90.00
_cell.angle_beta   90.00
_cell.angle_gamma   90.00
#
_symmetry.space_group_name_H-M   'P 1'
#
loop_
_entity.id
_entity.type
_entity.pdbx_description
1 polymer ?
#
loop_
_entity_poly.entity_id
_entity_poly.type
_entity_poly.pdbx_seq_one_letter_code
_entity_poly.pdbx_strand_id
1 'polypeptide(L)'
;MVHLNVKKRKMSRHEKAKSGFLDTWFGRPKKTGGGVERGYDTVPRGAEPRADDEEPSAAAEYRSKVDALDDAQLQRRFEEMLSDMNLSEEKKAPLRKYSKDQKKQMLVAYKFVNAQEGRSKFEKPSDYVAYLSQPELSVGKLHSCLENLRIALTNNPLSWIEEFGPKGIETLLTTLNLCYTNDSRYDRVQYECIRCLSAILNNTVGIRTVFECREALPVLARSLDARKPHCAMEAAKVLAAICLIPNGHEKVLEAITMAGESSRKPRMLPIVEGLVTKAPESLKNGCMQLMNAIITEPEELEFRMHLRSEFMRTGLYDMIDELRAGAEGSRQIQMNVFDTHAAADQDEFLAKFDDVR
;
A
#
# COMPACT_ATOMS: atom_id res chain seq x y z
N MET A 1 14.08 10.29 66.31
CA MET A 1 13.68 9.40 65.21
C MET A 1 13.02 10.25 64.13
N VAL A 2 13.75 10.49 63.04
CA VAL A 2 13.34 11.34 61.91
C VAL A 2 12.67 10.44 60.88
N HIS A 3 11.42 10.72 60.49
CA HIS A 3 10.75 10.05 59.37
C HIS A 3 10.78 10.97 58.14
N LEU A 4 11.51 10.53 57.12
CA LEU A 4 11.60 11.13 55.79
C LEU A 4 10.32 10.81 54.99
N ASN A 5 9.66 11.86 54.50
CA ASN A 5 8.45 11.77 53.69
C ASN A 5 8.83 12.00 52.21
N VAL A 6 8.87 10.93 51.40
CA VAL A 6 9.18 11.00 49.97
C VAL A 6 7.93 11.41 49.19
N LYS A 7 7.91 12.67 48.71
CA LYS A 7 6.89 13.17 47.78
C LYS A 7 7.00 12.46 46.42
N LYS A 8 5.97 11.66 46.05
CA LYS A 8 5.73 11.26 44.65
C LYS A 8 5.50 12.51 43.79
N ARG A 9 6.45 12.81 42.89
CA ARG A 9 6.35 13.89 41.90
C ARG A 9 5.25 13.52 40.89
N LYS A 10 4.13 14.25 40.89
CA LYS A 10 3.11 14.19 39.84
C LYS A 10 3.68 14.84 38.57
N MET A 11 3.71 14.11 37.45
CA MET A 11 4.07 14.64 36.13
C MET A 11 3.18 15.84 35.74
N SER A 12 3.79 16.82 35.08
CA SER A 12 3.16 18.06 34.67
C SER A 12 2.20 17.83 33.49
N ARG A 13 1.13 18.64 33.40
CA ARG A 13 0.14 18.64 32.30
C ARG A 13 0.80 18.76 30.91
N HIS A 14 2.00 19.34 30.84
CA HIS A 14 2.77 19.50 29.60
C HIS A 14 3.46 18.22 29.12
N GLU A 15 3.78 17.28 30.02
CA GLU A 15 4.41 15.97 29.68
C GLU A 15 3.37 14.97 29.16
N LYS A 16 2.14 15.01 29.69
CA LYS A 16 1.01 14.20 29.20
C LYS A 16 0.57 14.55 27.77
N ALA A 17 0.77 15.81 27.35
CA ALA A 17 0.50 16.23 25.99
C ALA A 17 1.57 15.73 24.98
N LYS A 18 2.82 15.53 25.45
CA LYS A 18 3.94 15.07 24.61
C LYS A 18 3.89 13.57 24.31
N SER A 19 3.41 12.73 25.25
CA SER A 19 3.26 11.29 24.97
C SER A 19 2.16 11.01 23.94
N GLY A 20 1.06 11.78 23.98
CA GLY A 20 -0.07 11.59 23.07
C GLY A 20 0.24 11.93 21.60
N PHE A 21 1.21 12.80 21.34
CA PHE A 21 1.63 13.12 19.97
C PHE A 21 2.32 11.92 19.29
N LEU A 22 3.22 11.25 20.00
CA LEU A 22 3.91 10.05 19.51
C LEU A 22 2.94 8.88 19.33
N ASP A 23 2.00 8.70 20.26
CA ASP A 23 0.94 7.68 20.15
C ASP A 23 0.05 7.88 18.90
N THR A 24 -0.15 9.14 18.48
CA THR A 24 -0.95 9.48 17.28
C THR A 24 -0.13 9.28 16.00
N TRP A 25 1.16 9.57 16.04
CA TRP A 25 2.07 9.46 14.90
C TRP A 25 2.41 8.01 14.54
N PHE A 26 2.46 7.13 15.53
CA PHE A 26 2.75 5.70 15.37
C PHE A 26 1.51 4.80 15.51
N GLY A 27 0.31 5.36 15.27
CA GLY A 27 -0.90 4.58 15.02
C GLY A 27 -1.47 3.80 16.21
N ARG A 28 -1.33 4.28 17.45
CA ARG A 28 -1.89 3.59 18.62
C ARG A 28 -3.38 3.94 18.80
N PRO A 29 -4.33 2.98 18.77
CA PRO A 29 -5.71 3.26 19.10
C PRO A 29 -5.84 3.59 20.60
N LYS A 30 -6.56 4.67 20.93
CA LYS A 30 -6.98 4.96 22.31
C LYS A 30 -7.97 3.88 22.76
N LYS A 31 -7.61 3.03 23.73
CA LYS A 31 -8.59 2.22 24.47
C LYS A 31 -9.51 3.16 25.24
N THR A 32 -10.74 3.35 24.76
CA THR A 32 -11.84 3.87 25.56
C THR A 32 -12.26 2.80 26.55
N GLY A 33 -11.99 3.04 27.83
CA GLY A 33 -12.36 2.13 28.91
C GLY A 33 -13.86 2.10 29.15
N GLY A 34 -14.42 0.91 29.21
CA GLY A 34 -15.73 0.60 29.81
C GLY A 34 -15.57 -0.72 30.55
N GLY A 35 -15.56 -0.67 31.87
CA GLY A 35 -15.46 -1.85 32.72
C GLY A 35 -16.79 -2.59 32.82
N VAL A 36 -16.71 -3.91 33.00
CA VAL A 36 -17.73 -4.69 33.71
C VAL A 36 -16.97 -5.65 34.61
N GLU A 37 -17.07 -5.43 35.92
CA GLU A 37 -16.61 -6.36 36.96
C GLU A 37 -17.42 -7.66 36.89
N ARG A 38 -16.72 -8.79 36.92
CA ARG A 38 -17.26 -10.04 37.47
C ARG A 38 -16.14 -10.68 38.29
N GLY A 39 -16.31 -10.61 39.60
CA GLY A 39 -15.43 -11.26 40.57
C GLY A 39 -15.62 -12.77 40.56
N TYR A 40 -14.52 -13.48 40.83
CA TYR A 40 -14.51 -14.72 41.57
C TYR A 40 -13.19 -14.78 42.36
N ASP A 41 -13.34 -14.85 43.68
CA ASP A 41 -12.30 -15.15 44.64
C ASP A 41 -11.65 -16.51 44.35
N THR A 42 -10.33 -16.53 44.17
CA THR A 42 -9.50 -17.65 44.63
C THR A 42 -8.14 -17.10 45.07
N VAL A 43 -7.79 -17.35 46.34
CA VAL A 43 -6.48 -17.02 46.92
C VAL A 43 -5.51 -18.17 46.61
N PRO A 44 -4.27 -17.90 46.17
CA PRO A 44 -3.19 -18.86 46.35
C PRO A 44 -2.11 -18.33 47.31
N ARG A 45 -2.03 -19.09 48.39
CA ARG A 45 -0.94 -19.35 49.33
C ARG A 45 0.49 -19.09 48.78
N GLY A 46 1.22 -18.25 49.52
CA GLY A 46 2.67 -18.28 49.79
C GLY A 46 3.64 -18.70 48.68
N ALA A 47 4.31 -17.72 48.08
CA ALA A 47 5.66 -17.87 47.54
C ALA A 47 6.47 -16.64 47.98
N GLU A 48 7.61 -16.86 48.62
CA GLU A 48 8.58 -15.83 49.02
C GLU A 48 9.11 -15.08 47.77
N PRO A 49 9.46 -13.79 47.89
CA PRO A 49 9.93 -13.02 46.75
C PRO A 49 11.33 -13.48 46.36
N ARG A 50 11.44 -14.15 45.21
CA ARG A 50 12.72 -14.28 44.50
C ARG A 50 13.16 -12.89 44.07
N ALA A 51 14.42 -12.56 44.30
CA ALA A 51 15.03 -11.33 43.81
C ALA A 51 14.91 -11.33 42.29
N ASP A 52 14.16 -10.37 41.77
CA ASP A 52 14.12 -10.08 40.34
C ASP A 52 15.45 -9.44 39.96
N ASP A 53 16.39 -10.25 39.47
CA ASP A 53 17.42 -9.78 38.55
C ASP A 53 16.71 -9.43 37.23
N GLU A 54 16.03 -8.28 37.20
CA GLU A 54 15.45 -7.71 35.97
C GLU A 54 16.62 -7.33 35.04
N GLU A 55 16.93 -8.21 34.08
CA GLU A 55 17.70 -7.79 32.90
C GLU A 55 17.03 -6.53 32.33
N PRO A 56 17.79 -5.46 32.04
CA PRO A 56 17.21 -4.26 31.44
C PRO A 56 16.55 -4.65 30.12
N SER A 57 15.23 -4.47 30.03
CA SER A 57 14.46 -4.67 28.79
C SER A 57 15.23 -4.09 27.60
N ALA A 58 15.28 -4.78 26.46
CA ALA A 58 16.04 -4.36 25.27
C ALA A 58 15.79 -2.88 24.87
N ALA A 59 14.62 -2.33 25.22
CA ALA A 59 14.29 -0.92 25.08
C ALA A 59 15.13 0.02 25.96
N ALA A 60 15.42 -0.34 27.20
CA ALA A 60 16.27 0.41 28.12
C ALA A 60 17.74 0.43 27.65
N GLU A 61 18.27 -0.71 27.18
CA GLU A 61 19.61 -0.77 26.61
C GLU A 61 19.75 0.09 25.36
N TYR A 62 18.78 0.01 24.45
CA TYR A 62 18.79 0.81 23.23
C TYR A 62 18.62 2.31 23.53
N ARG A 63 17.80 2.68 24.52
CA ARG A 63 17.68 4.05 24.98
C ARG A 63 19.02 4.59 25.48
N SER A 64 19.76 3.82 26.28
CA SER A 64 21.09 4.21 26.74
C SER A 64 22.06 4.45 25.58
N LYS A 65 22.03 3.59 24.55
CA LYS A 65 22.81 3.76 23.31
C LYS A 65 22.44 5.04 22.55
N VAL A 66 21.15 5.38 22.48
CA VAL A 66 20.66 6.61 21.83
C VAL A 66 21.03 7.85 22.65
N ASP A 67 20.99 7.76 23.98
CA ASP A 67 21.33 8.87 24.87
C ASP A 67 22.82 9.22 24.81
N ALA A 68 23.69 8.23 24.55
CA ALA A 68 25.13 8.37 24.37
C ALA A 68 25.57 8.96 23.00
N LEU A 69 24.64 9.16 22.05
CA LEU A 69 24.98 9.74 20.74
C LEU A 69 25.38 11.21 20.87
N ASP A 70 26.44 11.59 20.14
CA ASP A 70 26.78 13.00 19.94
C ASP A 70 25.79 13.69 18.98
N ASP A 71 25.92 15.01 18.84
CA ASP A 71 25.00 15.83 18.04
C ASP A 71 24.98 15.46 16.56
N ALA A 72 26.15 15.16 15.98
CA ALA A 72 26.27 14.78 14.57
C ALA A 72 25.70 13.38 14.32
N GLN A 73 25.98 12.44 15.21
CA GLN A 73 25.45 11.09 15.17
C GLN A 73 23.93 11.08 15.34
N LEU A 74 23.40 11.85 16.31
CA LEU A 74 21.97 11.98 16.52
C LEU A 74 21.28 12.55 15.27
N GLN A 75 21.84 13.61 14.69
CA GLN A 75 21.27 14.21 13.48
C GLN A 75 21.30 13.25 12.30
N ARG A 76 22.42 12.53 12.10
CA ARG A 76 22.53 11.51 11.05
C ARG A 76 21.49 10.39 11.22
N ARG A 77 21.41 9.80 12.41
CA ARG A 77 20.43 8.73 12.72
C ARG A 77 18.99 9.20 12.56
N PHE A 78 18.70 10.44 12.96
CA PHE A 78 17.37 11.01 12.81
C PHE A 78 17.01 11.20 11.34
N GLU A 79 17.96 11.66 10.51
CA GLU A 79 17.72 11.81 9.06
C GLU A 79 17.57 10.44 8.37
N GLU A 80 18.36 9.42 8.75
CA GLU A 80 18.19 8.03 8.31
C GLU A 80 16.76 7.55 8.60
N MET A 81 16.26 7.72 9.83
CA MET A 81 14.90 7.37 10.21
C MET A 81 13.85 8.12 9.38
N LEU A 82 14.00 9.44 9.18
CA LEU A 82 13.05 10.23 8.38
C LEU A 82 13.01 9.78 6.91
N SER A 83 14.16 9.39 6.35
CA SER A 83 14.23 8.82 5.00
C SER A 83 13.52 7.48 4.93
N ASP A 84 13.71 6.63 5.94
CA ASP A 84 13.13 5.29 6.01
C ASP A 84 11.59 5.33 6.21
N MET A 85 11.04 6.42 6.74
CA MET A 85 9.59 6.58 6.93
C MET A 85 8.80 7.01 5.67
N ASN A 86 9.44 7.09 4.49
CA ASN A 86 8.81 7.49 3.22
C ASN A 86 8.05 8.83 3.27
N LEU A 87 8.63 9.83 3.94
CA LEU A 87 8.01 11.15 4.13
C LEU A 87 8.42 12.12 3.01
N SER A 88 7.52 13.01 2.59
CA SER A 88 7.86 14.14 1.73
C SER A 88 8.70 15.18 2.48
N GLU A 89 9.48 16.01 1.77
CA GLU A 89 10.29 17.06 2.40
C GLU A 89 9.46 18.06 3.21
N GLU A 90 8.24 18.37 2.75
CA GLU A 90 7.28 19.20 3.49
C GLU A 90 6.93 18.61 4.86
N LYS A 91 6.82 17.28 4.96
CA LYS A 91 6.54 16.56 6.21
C LYS A 91 7.79 16.39 7.07
N LYS A 92 8.99 16.28 6.47
CA LYS A 92 10.26 16.19 7.21
C LYS A 92 10.69 17.52 7.83
N ALA A 93 10.48 18.63 7.14
CA ALA A 93 10.88 19.98 7.57
C ALA A 93 10.49 20.35 9.01
N PRO A 94 9.23 20.15 9.48
CA PRO A 94 8.87 20.43 10.87
C PRO A 94 9.55 19.48 11.87
N LEU A 95 9.79 18.22 11.50
CA LEU A 95 10.42 17.22 12.38
C LEU A 95 11.89 17.54 12.64
N ARG A 96 12.58 18.13 11.65
CA ARG A 96 13.98 18.57 11.82
C ARG A 96 14.14 19.66 12.90
N LYS A 97 13.08 20.42 13.18
CA LYS A 97 13.03 21.48 14.21
C LYS A 97 12.83 20.95 15.64
N TYR A 98 12.64 19.64 15.81
CA TYR A 98 12.44 19.04 17.14
C TYR A 98 13.69 19.15 18.01
N SER A 99 13.48 19.24 19.33
CA SER A 99 14.58 19.24 20.30
C SER A 99 15.35 17.93 20.27
N LYS A 100 16.59 17.94 20.77
CA LYS A 100 17.42 16.72 20.86
C LYS A 100 16.71 15.58 21.58
N ASP A 101 16.05 15.89 22.71
CA ASP A 101 15.31 14.90 23.49
C ASP A 101 14.13 14.32 22.70
N GLN A 102 13.42 15.14 21.94
CA GLN A 102 12.33 14.67 21.08
C GLN A 102 12.86 13.75 19.97
N LYS A 103 13.98 14.09 19.35
CA LYS A 103 14.63 13.24 18.32
C LYS A 103 15.07 11.89 18.91
N LYS A 104 15.69 11.90 20.10
CA LYS A 104 16.07 10.67 20.82
C LYS A 104 14.86 9.80 21.15
N GLN A 105 13.78 10.40 21.65
CA GLN A 105 12.52 9.67 21.92
C GLN A 105 11.94 9.05 20.65
N MET A 106 11.96 9.76 19.53
CA MET A 106 11.51 9.23 18.24
C MET A 106 12.36 8.05 17.77
N LEU A 107 13.68 8.12 17.88
CA LEU A 107 14.56 7.01 17.49
C LEU A 107 14.31 5.74 18.32
N VAL A 108 14.12 5.90 19.63
CA VAL A 108 13.74 4.76 20.49
C VAL A 108 12.37 4.23 20.10
N ALA A 109 11.36 5.09 19.96
CA ALA A 109 10.02 4.67 19.57
C ALA A 109 10.01 3.95 18.22
N TYR A 110 10.75 4.46 17.24
CA TYR A 110 10.92 3.88 15.92
C TYR A 110 11.45 2.45 15.96
N LYS A 111 12.50 2.20 16.77
CA LYS A 111 13.11 0.87 16.89
C LYS A 111 12.15 -0.18 17.45
N PHE A 112 11.23 0.24 18.31
CA PHE A 112 10.31 -0.66 19.01
C PHE A 112 8.85 -0.52 18.56
N VAL A 113 8.57 0.24 17.50
CA VAL A 113 7.20 0.53 17.07
C VAL A 113 6.43 -0.75 16.73
N ASN A 114 7.15 -1.75 16.21
CA ASN A 114 6.64 -3.07 15.84
C ASN A 114 7.08 -4.18 16.78
N ALA A 115 7.90 -3.87 17.79
CA ALA A 115 8.28 -4.81 18.84
C ALA A 115 7.13 -4.91 19.85
N GLN A 116 5.98 -5.40 19.41
CA GLN A 116 4.98 -5.93 20.35
C GLN A 116 5.34 -7.37 20.64
N GLU A 117 6.35 -7.55 21.50
CA GLU A 117 6.70 -8.84 22.07
C GLU A 117 5.42 -9.55 22.54
N GLY A 118 5.11 -10.68 21.89
CA GLY A 118 4.07 -11.61 22.32
C GLY A 118 2.62 -11.35 21.87
N ARG A 119 2.34 -10.43 20.92
CA ARG A 119 0.96 -10.23 20.39
C ARG A 119 0.76 -10.54 18.91
N SER A 120 1.80 -10.47 18.09
CA SER A 120 1.70 -10.78 16.66
C SER A 120 2.37 -12.12 16.36
N LYS A 121 1.73 -12.94 15.52
CA LYS A 121 2.36 -14.16 14.98
C LYS A 121 3.48 -13.83 13.98
N PHE A 122 3.49 -12.61 13.45
CA PHE A 122 4.40 -12.16 12.41
C PHE A 122 5.12 -10.90 12.89
N GLU A 123 6.43 -11.01 13.08
CA GLU A 123 7.28 -9.90 13.53
C GLU A 123 8.13 -9.36 12.37
N LYS A 124 8.59 -10.27 11.49
CA LYS A 124 9.49 -9.97 10.37
C LYS A 124 8.82 -10.26 9.02
N PRO A 125 9.29 -9.62 7.94
CA PRO A 125 8.85 -9.95 6.58
C PRO A 125 8.99 -11.45 6.26
N SER A 126 10.07 -12.08 6.72
CA SER A 126 10.33 -13.51 6.54
C SER A 126 9.24 -14.41 7.13
N ASP A 127 8.57 -13.98 8.20
CA ASP A 127 7.52 -14.78 8.86
C ASP A 127 6.29 -14.88 7.96
N TYR A 128 5.95 -13.80 7.26
CA TYR A 128 4.87 -13.78 6.27
C TYR A 128 5.20 -14.68 5.09
N VAL A 129 6.44 -14.60 4.57
CA VAL A 129 6.90 -15.44 3.45
C VAL A 129 6.84 -16.92 3.83
N ALA A 130 7.41 -17.28 4.98
CA ALA A 130 7.41 -18.65 5.47
C ALA A 130 5.99 -19.17 5.71
N TYR A 131 5.10 -18.34 6.26
CA TYR A 131 3.72 -18.73 6.53
C TYR A 131 2.91 -18.92 5.25
N LEU A 132 2.96 -17.98 4.31
CA LEU A 132 2.24 -18.07 3.03
C LEU A 132 2.75 -19.23 2.14
N SER A 133 4.02 -19.63 2.33
CA SER A 133 4.60 -20.79 1.64
C SER A 133 4.19 -22.15 2.24
N GLN A 134 3.44 -22.17 3.35
CA GLN A 134 2.98 -23.42 3.94
C GLN A 134 1.94 -24.09 3.03
N PRO A 135 2.06 -25.42 2.79
CA PRO A 135 1.05 -26.16 2.06
C PRO A 135 -0.27 -26.17 2.85
N GLU A 136 -1.39 -26.28 2.12
CA GLU A 136 -2.72 -26.53 2.68
C GLU A 136 -3.28 -25.45 3.64
N LEU A 137 -2.89 -24.19 3.45
CA LEU A 137 -3.56 -23.10 4.17
C LEU A 137 -5.03 -22.97 3.74
N SER A 138 -5.92 -22.92 4.72
CA SER A 138 -7.32 -22.61 4.45
C SER A 138 -7.47 -21.18 3.94
N VAL A 139 -8.49 -20.94 3.10
CA VAL A 139 -8.82 -19.60 2.56
C VAL A 139 -8.91 -18.53 3.64
N GLY A 140 -9.46 -18.87 4.81
CA GLY A 140 -9.55 -17.92 5.94
C GLY A 140 -8.18 -17.55 6.54
N LYS A 141 -7.26 -18.52 6.63
CA LYS A 141 -5.90 -18.27 7.12
C LYS A 141 -5.09 -17.45 6.12
N LEU A 142 -5.23 -17.73 4.82
CA LEU A 142 -4.62 -16.92 3.75
C LEU A 142 -5.09 -15.47 3.82
N HIS A 143 -6.41 -15.26 3.84
CA HIS A 143 -6.99 -13.92 3.94
C HIS A 143 -6.50 -13.16 5.17
N SER A 144 -6.56 -13.80 6.35
CA SER A 144 -6.11 -13.17 7.60
C SER A 144 -4.62 -12.81 7.59
N CYS A 145 -3.78 -13.68 7.02
CA CYS A 145 -2.35 -13.38 6.85
C CYS A 145 -2.13 -12.18 5.93
N LEU A 146 -2.77 -12.18 4.76
CA LEU A 146 -2.62 -11.09 3.78
C LEU A 146 -3.15 -9.75 4.31
N GLU A 147 -4.21 -9.76 5.10
CA GLU A 147 -4.72 -8.54 5.73
C GLU A 147 -3.72 -7.95 6.73
N ASN A 148 -3.09 -8.80 7.55
CA ASN A 148 -2.01 -8.38 8.43
C ASN A 148 -0.78 -7.91 7.63
N LEU A 149 -0.43 -8.62 6.56
CA LEU A 149 0.68 -8.25 5.68
C LEU A 149 0.46 -6.89 5.03
N ARG A 150 -0.74 -6.59 4.51
CA ARG A 150 -1.07 -5.27 3.95
C ARG A 150 -0.87 -4.17 4.99
N ILE A 151 -1.33 -4.38 6.21
CA ILE A 151 -1.15 -3.42 7.31
C ILE A 151 0.34 -3.21 7.58
N ALA A 152 1.13 -4.27 7.63
CA ALA A 152 2.57 -4.21 7.81
C ALA A 152 3.25 -3.44 6.66
N LEU A 153 2.94 -3.77 5.40
CA LEU A 153 3.46 -3.09 4.21
C LEU A 153 3.12 -1.60 4.16
N THR A 154 1.99 -1.20 4.75
CA THR A 154 1.54 0.21 4.75
C THR A 154 2.18 1.01 5.87
N ASN A 155 2.36 0.41 7.05
CA ASN A 155 2.73 1.12 8.27
C ASN A 155 4.21 0.99 8.64
N ASN A 156 4.93 0.05 8.04
CA ASN A 156 6.34 -0.16 8.33
C ASN A 156 7.24 0.70 7.45
N PRO A 157 8.50 0.92 7.88
CA PRO A 157 9.47 1.70 7.13
C PRO A 157 9.86 1.04 5.79
N LEU A 158 10.49 1.81 4.91
CA LEU A 158 10.98 1.34 3.61
C LEU A 158 11.94 0.14 3.74
N SER A 159 12.77 0.12 4.77
CA SER A 159 13.67 -1.00 5.08
C SER A 159 12.92 -2.33 5.33
N TRP A 160 11.69 -2.27 5.84
CA TRP A 160 10.85 -3.46 6.00
C TRP A 160 10.38 -3.98 4.63
N ILE A 161 10.02 -3.07 3.72
CA ILE A 161 9.62 -3.39 2.34
C ILE A 161 10.82 -3.94 1.55
N GLU A 162 12.00 -3.36 1.78
CA GLU A 162 13.26 -3.83 1.19
C GLU A 162 13.61 -5.25 1.68
N GLU A 163 13.43 -5.54 2.98
CA GLU A 163 13.62 -6.88 3.54
C GLU A 163 12.56 -7.88 3.02
N PHE A 164 11.30 -7.45 2.82
CA PHE A 164 10.28 -8.28 2.17
C PHE A 164 10.71 -8.66 0.74
N GLY A 165 11.17 -7.66 -0.03
CA GLY A 165 11.96 -7.84 -1.24
C GLY A 165 11.34 -8.73 -2.34
N PRO A 166 12.16 -9.22 -3.28
CA PRO A 166 11.71 -10.06 -4.39
C PRO A 166 11.01 -11.34 -3.95
N LYS A 167 11.56 -12.04 -2.94
CA LYS A 167 10.99 -13.30 -2.43
C LYS A 167 9.58 -13.11 -1.84
N GLY A 168 9.36 -12.00 -1.15
CA GLY A 168 8.05 -11.63 -0.63
C GLY A 168 7.05 -11.38 -1.75
N ILE A 169 7.45 -10.62 -2.78
CA ILE A 169 6.64 -10.38 -3.97
C ILE A 169 6.33 -11.69 -4.70
N GLU A 170 7.31 -12.55 -4.96
CA GLU A 170 7.10 -13.87 -5.58
C GLU A 170 6.08 -14.74 -4.82
N THR A 171 6.14 -14.72 -3.48
CA THR A 171 5.19 -15.44 -2.62
C THR A 171 3.77 -14.86 -2.76
N LEU A 172 3.65 -13.54 -2.82
CA LEU A 172 2.39 -12.84 -3.04
C LEU A 172 1.81 -13.15 -4.43
N LEU A 173 2.65 -13.16 -5.47
CA LEU A 173 2.25 -13.52 -6.83
C LEU A 173 1.83 -14.98 -6.96
N THR A 174 2.51 -15.88 -6.24
CA THR A 174 2.13 -17.30 -6.15
C THR A 174 0.74 -17.44 -5.53
N THR A 175 0.47 -16.70 -4.45
CA THR A 175 -0.85 -16.67 -3.80
C THR A 175 -1.92 -16.07 -4.71
N LEU A 176 -1.58 -15.02 -5.46
CA LEU A 176 -2.49 -14.41 -6.43
C LEU A 176 -2.81 -15.36 -7.60
N ASN A 177 -1.81 -16.10 -8.10
CA ASN A 177 -2.00 -17.13 -9.12
C ASN A 177 -2.90 -18.28 -8.64
N LEU A 178 -2.78 -18.70 -7.38
CA LEU A 178 -3.69 -19.66 -6.77
C LEU A 178 -5.14 -19.18 -6.82
N CYS A 179 -5.39 -17.88 -6.61
CA CYS A 179 -6.74 -17.32 -6.65
C CYS A 179 -7.38 -17.40 -8.05
N TYR A 180 -6.59 -17.40 -9.12
CA TYR A 180 -7.11 -17.48 -10.49
C TYR A 180 -7.58 -18.89 -10.89
N THR A 181 -7.10 -19.93 -10.21
CA THR A 181 -7.42 -21.34 -10.51
C THR A 181 -8.45 -21.92 -9.55
N ASN A 182 -8.93 -21.13 -8.58
CA ASN A 182 -9.86 -21.57 -7.54
C ASN A 182 -11.22 -20.84 -7.64
N ASP A 183 -12.20 -21.31 -6.86
CA ASP A 183 -13.55 -20.76 -6.81
C ASP A 183 -13.64 -19.39 -6.11
N SER A 184 -14.85 -18.81 -6.11
CA SER A 184 -15.14 -17.47 -5.60
C SER A 184 -14.82 -17.26 -4.11
N ARG A 185 -14.57 -18.32 -3.32
CA ARG A 185 -14.11 -18.16 -1.92
C ARG A 185 -12.76 -17.44 -1.85
N TYR A 186 -11.95 -17.54 -2.92
CA TYR A 186 -10.67 -16.87 -3.03
C TYR A 186 -10.75 -15.41 -3.48
N ASP A 187 -11.92 -14.88 -3.84
CA ASP A 187 -12.04 -13.50 -4.33
C ASP A 187 -11.57 -12.46 -3.29
N ARG A 188 -11.85 -12.71 -2.01
CA ARG A 188 -11.34 -11.87 -0.92
C ARG A 188 -9.82 -11.99 -0.72
N VAL A 189 -9.25 -13.16 -1.00
CA VAL A 189 -7.80 -13.40 -0.92
C VAL A 189 -7.13 -12.67 -2.07
N GLN A 190 -7.69 -12.77 -3.29
CA GLN A 190 -7.26 -12.06 -4.47
C GLN A 190 -7.26 -10.54 -4.24
N TYR A 191 -8.36 -10.00 -3.70
CA TYR A 191 -8.47 -8.58 -3.40
C TYR A 191 -7.38 -8.10 -2.43
N GLU A 192 -7.12 -8.87 -1.38
CA GLU A 192 -6.08 -8.50 -0.41
C GLU A 192 -4.66 -8.64 -0.99
N CYS A 193 -4.41 -9.61 -1.89
CA CYS A 193 -3.16 -9.68 -2.64
C CYS A 193 -2.92 -8.41 -3.47
N ILE A 194 -3.94 -7.93 -4.19
CA ILE A 194 -3.86 -6.71 -5.00
C ILE A 194 -3.58 -5.49 -4.10
N ARG A 195 -4.21 -5.42 -2.92
CA ARG A 195 -3.95 -4.34 -1.95
C ARG A 195 -2.55 -4.40 -1.33
N CYS A 196 -2.00 -5.60 -1.12
CA CYS A 196 -0.59 -5.75 -0.72
C CYS A 196 0.34 -5.21 -1.82
N LEU A 197 0.10 -5.56 -3.09
CA LEU A 197 0.85 -5.00 -4.22
C LEU A 197 0.71 -3.48 -4.30
N SER A 198 -0.49 -2.94 -4.11
CA SER A 198 -0.74 -1.49 -4.05
C SER A 198 0.07 -0.81 -2.95
N ALA A 199 0.14 -1.41 -1.75
CA ALA A 199 0.94 -0.88 -0.66
C ALA A 199 2.45 -0.87 -0.98
N ILE A 200 2.96 -1.95 -1.61
CA ILE A 200 4.34 -2.04 -2.08
C ILE A 200 4.64 -0.94 -3.11
N LEU A 201 3.74 -0.71 -4.06
CA LEU A 201 3.89 0.27 -5.13
C LEU A 201 3.76 1.74 -4.68
N ASN A 202 3.35 2.00 -3.44
CA ASN A 202 3.20 3.35 -2.90
C ASN A 202 4.54 4.00 -2.45
N ASN A 203 5.67 3.41 -2.83
CA ASN A 203 6.99 3.94 -2.56
C ASN A 203 8.01 3.51 -3.63
N THR A 204 9.11 4.25 -3.74
CA THR A 204 10.10 4.06 -4.81
C THR A 204 10.86 2.74 -4.70
N VAL A 205 11.10 2.22 -3.49
CA VAL A 205 11.76 0.92 -3.28
C VAL A 205 10.90 -0.19 -3.84
N GLY A 206 9.62 -0.23 -3.45
CA GLY A 206 8.68 -1.25 -3.91
C GLY A 206 8.38 -1.17 -5.41
N ILE A 207 8.29 0.05 -5.99
CA ILE A 207 8.18 0.23 -7.45
C ILE A 207 9.37 -0.43 -8.16
N ARG A 208 10.61 -0.13 -7.73
CA ARG A 208 11.82 -0.70 -8.33
C ARG A 208 11.79 -2.23 -8.24
N THR A 209 11.51 -2.78 -7.07
CA THR A 209 11.48 -4.24 -6.88
C THR A 209 10.39 -4.92 -7.70
N VAL A 210 9.21 -4.30 -7.83
CA VAL A 210 8.12 -4.82 -8.69
C VAL A 210 8.53 -4.76 -10.17
N PHE A 211 9.22 -3.70 -10.61
CA PHE A 211 9.65 -3.54 -12.00
C PHE A 211 10.76 -4.52 -12.41
N GLU A 212 11.56 -4.98 -11.45
CA GLU A 212 12.56 -6.05 -11.63
C GLU A 212 11.91 -7.44 -11.70
N CYS A 213 10.70 -7.61 -11.16
CA CYS A 213 9.94 -8.85 -11.22
C CYS A 213 9.06 -8.90 -12.49
N ARG A 214 9.55 -9.56 -13.54
CA ARG A 214 8.89 -9.63 -14.87
C ARG A 214 7.43 -10.06 -14.82
N GLU A 215 7.07 -10.98 -13.92
CA GLU A 215 5.70 -11.52 -13.84
C GLU A 215 4.75 -10.67 -13.01
N ALA A 216 5.24 -9.71 -12.21
CA ALA A 216 4.40 -9.00 -11.25
C ALA A 216 3.25 -8.22 -11.89
N LEU A 217 3.55 -7.42 -12.92
CA LEU A 217 2.54 -6.64 -13.62
C LEU A 217 1.63 -7.51 -14.51
N PRO A 218 2.12 -8.49 -15.29
CA PRO A 218 1.25 -9.42 -16.01
C PRO A 218 0.27 -10.17 -15.09
N VAL A 219 0.74 -10.65 -13.93
CA VAL A 219 -0.11 -11.32 -12.95
C VAL A 219 -1.13 -10.34 -12.35
N LEU A 220 -0.77 -9.08 -12.09
CA LEU A 220 -1.72 -8.04 -11.67
C LEU A 220 -2.74 -7.71 -12.76
N ALA A 221 -2.34 -7.60 -14.03
CA ALA A 221 -3.21 -7.31 -15.16
C ALA A 221 -4.29 -8.38 -15.37
N ARG A 222 -4.00 -9.65 -15.03
CA ARG A 222 -5.00 -10.73 -15.01
C ARG A 222 -6.13 -10.51 -13.99
N SER A 223 -5.97 -9.62 -13.01
CA SER A 223 -7.04 -9.24 -12.08
C SER A 223 -8.05 -8.27 -12.69
N LEU A 224 -7.82 -7.74 -13.89
CA LEU A 224 -8.83 -7.05 -14.68
C LEU A 224 -9.88 -8.05 -15.16
N ASP A 225 -10.82 -8.41 -14.29
CA ASP A 225 -11.92 -9.33 -14.58
C ASP A 225 -13.24 -8.71 -14.11
N ALA A 226 -14.09 -8.30 -15.07
CA ALA A 226 -15.36 -7.65 -14.79
C ALA A 226 -16.33 -8.53 -13.95
N ARG A 227 -16.10 -9.85 -13.88
CA ARG A 227 -16.87 -10.76 -13.01
C ARG A 227 -16.51 -10.58 -11.53
N LYS A 228 -15.36 -10.00 -11.23
CA LYS A 228 -14.84 -9.71 -9.89
C LYS A 228 -14.60 -8.20 -9.73
N PRO A 229 -15.67 -7.38 -9.69
CA PRO A 229 -15.57 -5.93 -9.87
C PRO A 229 -14.69 -5.22 -8.83
N HIS A 230 -14.66 -5.70 -7.58
CA HIS A 230 -13.78 -5.13 -6.56
C HIS A 230 -12.29 -5.36 -6.85
N CYS A 231 -11.92 -6.55 -7.32
CA CYS A 231 -10.55 -6.87 -7.72
C CYS A 231 -10.15 -6.07 -8.97
N ALA A 232 -11.01 -6.07 -9.98
CA ALA A 232 -10.75 -5.37 -11.24
C ALA A 232 -10.61 -3.86 -11.05
N MET A 233 -11.46 -3.25 -10.23
CA MET A 233 -11.37 -1.82 -9.90
C MET A 233 -10.04 -1.47 -9.23
N GLU A 234 -9.62 -2.25 -8.23
CA GLU A 234 -8.36 -2.00 -7.53
C GLU A 234 -7.15 -2.23 -8.46
N ALA A 235 -7.17 -3.30 -9.26
CA ALA A 235 -6.12 -3.56 -10.25
C ALA A 235 -6.03 -2.44 -11.29
N ALA A 236 -7.17 -1.96 -11.80
CA ALA A 236 -7.23 -0.87 -12.77
C ALA A 236 -6.64 0.42 -12.18
N LYS A 237 -6.99 0.76 -10.94
CA LYS A 237 -6.46 1.92 -10.23
C LYS A 237 -4.94 1.84 -10.04
N VAL A 238 -4.42 0.67 -9.64
CA VAL A 238 -2.98 0.46 -9.45
C VAL A 238 -2.24 0.59 -10.78
N LEU A 239 -2.74 -0.07 -11.85
CA LEU A 239 -2.13 0.01 -13.18
C LEU A 239 -2.17 1.43 -13.75
N ALA A 240 -3.27 2.17 -13.54
CA ALA A 240 -3.39 3.55 -13.99
C ALA A 240 -2.36 4.46 -13.30
N ALA A 241 -2.12 4.26 -11.99
CA ALA A 241 -1.08 4.99 -11.27
C ALA A 241 0.33 4.64 -11.78
N ILE A 242 0.58 3.39 -12.17
CA ILE A 242 1.85 2.98 -12.75
C ILE A 242 2.07 3.61 -14.14
N CYS A 243 1.03 3.80 -14.95
CA CYS A 243 1.20 4.47 -16.25
C CYS A 243 1.86 5.85 -16.11
N LEU A 244 1.59 6.58 -15.01
CA LEU A 244 2.04 7.96 -14.79
C LEU A 244 3.46 8.07 -14.20
N ILE A 245 4.16 6.95 -13.97
CA ILE A 245 5.55 6.98 -13.48
C ILE A 245 6.53 6.68 -14.61
N PRO A 246 7.79 7.15 -14.53
CA PRO A 246 8.78 6.95 -15.61
C PRO A 246 8.95 5.47 -15.99
N ASN A 247 8.88 5.17 -17.30
CA ASN A 247 8.91 3.83 -17.88
C ASN A 247 7.76 2.89 -17.44
N GLY A 248 6.74 3.42 -16.76
CA GLY A 248 5.63 2.63 -16.24
C GLY A 248 4.57 2.32 -17.29
N HIS A 249 4.27 3.27 -18.18
CA HIS A 249 3.31 3.07 -19.27
C HIS A 249 3.63 1.86 -20.15
N GLU A 250 4.85 1.79 -20.69
CA GLU A 250 5.30 0.68 -21.54
C GLU A 250 5.17 -0.67 -20.83
N LYS A 251 5.56 -0.73 -19.56
CA LYS A 251 5.46 -1.94 -18.73
C LYS A 251 4.00 -2.36 -18.48
N VAL A 252 3.10 -1.41 -18.25
CA VAL A 252 1.66 -1.70 -18.10
C VAL A 252 1.08 -2.23 -19.41
N LEU A 253 1.44 -1.62 -20.54
CA LEU A 253 0.95 -2.05 -21.84
C LEU A 253 1.47 -3.43 -22.24
N GLU A 254 2.74 -3.73 -21.96
CA GLU A 254 3.33 -5.07 -22.09
C GLU A 254 2.58 -6.08 -21.22
N ALA A 255 2.36 -5.74 -19.94
CA ALA A 255 1.65 -6.61 -19.00
C ALA A 255 0.21 -6.94 -19.43
N ILE A 256 -0.53 -5.94 -19.91
CA ILE A 256 -1.90 -6.12 -20.44
C ILE A 256 -1.87 -7.00 -21.71
N THR A 257 -0.85 -6.83 -22.56
CA THR A 257 -0.64 -7.66 -23.75
C THR A 257 -0.39 -9.12 -23.36
N MET A 258 0.55 -9.37 -22.45
CA MET A 258 0.85 -10.72 -21.94
C MET A 258 -0.36 -11.39 -21.26
N ALA A 259 -1.15 -10.62 -20.50
CA ALA A 259 -2.37 -11.11 -19.86
C ALA A 259 -3.45 -11.47 -20.89
N GLY A 260 -3.61 -10.65 -21.93
CA GLY A 260 -4.51 -10.91 -23.06
C GLY A 260 -4.13 -12.17 -23.84
N GLU A 261 -2.85 -12.32 -24.19
CA GLU A 261 -2.31 -13.51 -24.87
C GLU A 261 -2.52 -14.78 -24.05
N SER A 262 -2.19 -14.74 -22.77
CA SER A 262 -2.38 -15.86 -21.83
C SER A 262 -3.84 -16.28 -21.72
N SER A 263 -4.76 -15.32 -21.87
CA SER A 263 -6.21 -15.55 -21.81
C SER A 263 -6.85 -15.79 -23.19
N ARG A 264 -6.06 -15.72 -24.28
CA ARG A 264 -6.52 -15.77 -25.68
C ARG A 264 -7.65 -14.77 -25.98
N LYS A 265 -7.51 -13.55 -25.48
CA LYS A 265 -8.47 -12.45 -25.67
C LYS A 265 -7.74 -11.19 -26.15
N PRO A 266 -8.44 -10.27 -26.85
CA PRO A 266 -7.88 -8.94 -27.13
C PRO A 266 -7.43 -8.26 -25.85
N ARG A 267 -6.25 -7.64 -25.86
CA ARG A 267 -5.59 -7.11 -24.66
C ARG A 267 -6.42 -6.02 -23.96
N MET A 268 -7.17 -5.21 -24.71
CA MET A 268 -8.02 -4.15 -24.17
C MET A 268 -9.40 -4.63 -23.71
N LEU A 269 -9.79 -5.85 -24.07
CA LEU A 269 -11.13 -6.37 -23.80
C LEU A 269 -11.49 -6.36 -22.31
N PRO A 270 -10.62 -6.76 -21.37
CA PRO A 270 -11.01 -6.79 -19.96
C PRO A 270 -11.29 -5.39 -19.37
N ILE A 271 -10.68 -4.34 -19.92
CA ILE A 271 -10.95 -2.95 -19.55
C ILE A 271 -12.30 -2.52 -20.12
N VAL A 272 -12.57 -2.81 -21.41
CA VAL A 272 -13.85 -2.51 -22.07
C VAL A 272 -15.02 -3.25 -21.42
N GLU A 273 -14.83 -4.52 -21.04
CA GLU A 273 -15.82 -5.31 -20.29
C GLU A 273 -16.16 -4.66 -18.93
N GLY A 274 -15.23 -3.94 -18.30
CA GLY A 274 -15.47 -3.19 -17.07
C GLY A 274 -16.27 -1.89 -17.26
N LEU A 275 -16.45 -1.43 -18.50
CA LEU A 275 -17.19 -0.21 -18.84
C LEU A 275 -18.66 -0.48 -19.21
N VAL A 276 -19.07 -1.74 -19.41
CA VAL A 276 -20.45 -2.07 -19.81
C VAL A 276 -21.49 -1.47 -18.85
N THR A 277 -22.67 -1.11 -19.36
CA THR A 277 -23.73 -0.42 -18.59
C THR A 277 -24.07 -1.07 -17.26
N LYS A 278 -24.13 -2.40 -17.22
CA LYS A 278 -24.47 -3.19 -16.02
C LYS A 278 -23.35 -3.27 -14.97
N ALA A 279 -22.13 -2.80 -15.29
CA ALA A 279 -21.01 -2.84 -14.37
C ALA A 279 -21.21 -1.84 -13.21
N PRO A 280 -20.68 -2.12 -12.00
CA PRO A 280 -20.70 -1.17 -10.90
C PRO A 280 -19.99 0.14 -11.27
N GLU A 281 -20.50 1.26 -10.78
CA GLU A 281 -19.93 2.59 -11.05
C GLU A 281 -18.47 2.73 -10.60
N SER A 282 -18.09 2.09 -9.50
CA SER A 282 -16.69 2.05 -9.05
C SER A 282 -15.76 1.36 -10.05
N LEU A 283 -16.21 0.26 -10.67
CA LEU A 283 -15.44 -0.44 -11.70
C LEU A 283 -15.33 0.41 -12.95
N LYS A 284 -16.43 1.00 -13.42
CA LYS A 284 -16.41 1.89 -14.60
C LYS A 284 -15.42 3.03 -14.40
N ASN A 285 -15.43 3.68 -13.24
CA ASN A 285 -14.46 4.73 -12.89
C ASN A 285 -13.01 4.25 -12.98
N GLY A 286 -12.68 3.09 -12.39
CA GLY A 286 -11.32 2.53 -12.41
C GLY A 286 -10.87 2.14 -13.82
N CYS A 287 -11.73 1.47 -14.59
CA CYS A 287 -11.44 1.07 -15.97
C CYS A 287 -11.28 2.29 -16.88
N MET A 288 -12.10 3.33 -16.69
CA MET A 288 -12.00 4.55 -17.47
C MET A 288 -10.73 5.34 -17.13
N GLN A 289 -10.35 5.39 -15.86
CA GLN A 289 -9.07 5.98 -15.44
C GLN A 289 -7.87 5.25 -16.06
N LEU A 290 -7.87 3.92 -16.06
CA LEU A 290 -6.82 3.13 -16.70
C LEU A 290 -6.80 3.34 -18.22
N MET A 291 -7.96 3.33 -18.88
CA MET A 291 -8.07 3.59 -20.31
C MET A 291 -7.49 4.96 -20.67
N ASN A 292 -7.87 6.01 -19.92
CA ASN A 292 -7.32 7.35 -20.13
C ASN A 292 -5.81 7.37 -19.92
N ALA A 293 -5.30 6.80 -18.83
CA ALA A 293 -3.86 6.74 -18.59
C ALA A 293 -3.09 6.00 -19.69
N ILE A 294 -3.67 4.94 -20.28
CA ILE A 294 -3.05 4.24 -21.42
C ILE A 294 -3.05 5.11 -22.68
N ILE A 295 -4.13 5.84 -22.96
CA ILE A 295 -4.29 6.62 -24.18
C ILE A 295 -3.52 7.94 -24.14
N THR A 296 -3.55 8.65 -23.01
CA THR A 296 -3.10 10.04 -22.93
C THR A 296 -1.64 10.21 -22.54
N GLU A 297 -1.03 9.20 -21.93
CA GLU A 297 0.36 9.27 -21.45
C GLU A 297 1.41 9.35 -22.58
N PRO A 298 1.30 8.62 -23.71
CA PRO A 298 2.32 8.70 -24.74
C PRO A 298 2.46 10.07 -25.40
N GLU A 299 3.70 10.48 -25.66
CA GLU A 299 3.99 11.75 -26.33
C GLU A 299 3.68 11.70 -27.84
N GLU A 300 3.83 10.53 -28.49
CA GLU A 300 3.59 10.39 -29.93
C GLU A 300 2.10 10.33 -30.25
N LEU A 301 1.62 11.31 -31.03
CA LEU A 301 0.24 11.38 -31.52
C LEU A 301 -0.22 10.09 -32.19
N GLU A 302 0.61 9.55 -33.08
CA GLU A 302 0.28 8.36 -33.86
C GLU A 302 0.04 7.15 -32.95
N PHE A 303 0.77 7.07 -31.83
CA PHE A 303 0.59 6.01 -30.86
C PHE A 303 -0.66 6.22 -29.99
N ARG A 304 -0.95 7.45 -29.56
CA ARG A 304 -2.22 7.78 -28.87
C ARG A 304 -3.44 7.46 -29.74
N MET A 305 -3.42 7.86 -31.01
CA MET A 305 -4.48 7.55 -31.98
C MET A 305 -4.63 6.05 -32.20
N HIS A 306 -3.52 5.30 -32.30
CA HIS A 306 -3.52 3.85 -32.42
C HIS A 306 -4.23 3.19 -31.22
N LEU A 307 -3.83 3.55 -29.99
CA LEU A 307 -4.39 2.99 -28.76
C LEU A 307 -5.88 3.33 -28.61
N ARG A 308 -6.27 4.59 -28.85
CA ARG A 308 -7.69 4.99 -28.83
C ARG A 308 -8.50 4.19 -29.84
N SER A 309 -8.00 4.05 -31.07
CA SER A 309 -8.68 3.28 -32.12
C SER A 309 -8.79 1.80 -31.76
N GLU A 310 -7.81 1.23 -31.05
CA GLU A 310 -7.87 -0.14 -30.54
C GLU A 310 -8.99 -0.31 -29.51
N PHE A 311 -9.13 0.60 -28.53
CA PHE A 311 -10.25 0.60 -27.58
C PHE A 311 -11.61 0.69 -28.30
N MET A 312 -11.75 1.62 -29.25
CA MET A 312 -12.97 1.78 -30.04
C MET A 312 -13.35 0.49 -30.76
N ARG A 313 -12.41 -0.15 -31.46
CA ARG A 313 -12.65 -1.42 -32.17
C ARG A 313 -12.89 -2.62 -31.24
N THR A 314 -12.39 -2.58 -30.00
CA THR A 314 -12.58 -3.67 -29.03
C THR A 314 -14.00 -3.68 -28.42
N GLY A 315 -14.80 -2.66 -28.71
CA GLY A 315 -16.22 -2.58 -28.31
C GLY A 315 -16.61 -1.26 -27.65
N LEU A 316 -15.65 -0.35 -27.40
CA LEU A 316 -15.97 0.96 -26.82
C LEU A 316 -16.86 1.80 -27.74
N TYR A 317 -16.73 1.64 -29.07
CA TYR A 317 -17.52 2.38 -30.06
C TYR A 317 -19.02 2.25 -29.81
N ASP A 318 -19.49 1.04 -29.49
CA ASP A 318 -20.92 0.76 -29.32
C ASP A 318 -21.50 1.31 -28.01
N MET A 319 -20.66 1.69 -27.05
CA MET A 319 -21.07 2.08 -25.69
C MET A 319 -20.68 3.51 -25.31
N ILE A 320 -19.84 4.20 -26.09
CA ILE A 320 -19.27 5.51 -25.71
C ILE A 320 -20.35 6.57 -25.47
N ASP A 321 -21.40 6.60 -26.29
CA ASP A 321 -22.46 7.59 -26.16
C ASP A 321 -23.33 7.34 -24.91
N GLU A 322 -23.58 6.08 -24.59
CA GLU A 322 -24.29 5.70 -23.36
C GLU A 322 -23.44 6.01 -22.11
N LEU A 323 -22.14 5.71 -22.17
CA LEU A 323 -21.18 6.09 -21.14
C LEU A 323 -21.16 7.60 -20.91
N ARG A 324 -21.23 8.39 -21.98
CA ARG A 324 -21.24 9.86 -21.92
C ARG A 324 -22.55 10.38 -21.33
N ALA A 325 -23.68 9.87 -21.80
CA ALA A 325 -25.01 10.28 -21.33
C ALA A 325 -25.24 9.95 -19.85
N GLY A 326 -24.67 8.85 -19.35
CA GLY A 326 -24.76 8.46 -17.95
C GLY A 326 -23.70 9.09 -17.05
N ALA A 327 -22.71 9.83 -17.56
CA ALA A 327 -21.56 10.25 -16.77
C ALA A 327 -21.90 11.24 -15.65
N GLU A 328 -21.44 10.95 -14.43
CA GLU A 328 -21.63 11.81 -13.25
C GLU A 328 -20.39 11.77 -12.35
N GLY A 329 -20.20 12.80 -11.52
CA GLY A 329 -19.13 12.86 -10.52
C GLY A 329 -17.73 12.58 -11.09
N SER A 330 -17.03 11.58 -10.54
CA SER A 330 -15.70 11.18 -11.02
C SER A 330 -15.69 10.66 -12.46
N ARG A 331 -16.77 10.01 -12.91
CA ARG A 331 -16.86 9.49 -14.28
C ARG A 331 -17.00 10.63 -15.29
N GLN A 332 -17.70 11.70 -14.93
CA GLN A 332 -17.77 12.90 -15.78
C GLN A 332 -16.38 13.50 -16.00
N ILE A 333 -15.55 13.56 -14.95
CA ILE A 333 -14.17 14.04 -15.08
C ILE A 333 -13.40 13.15 -16.07
N GLN A 334 -13.50 11.82 -15.92
CA GLN A 334 -12.81 10.89 -16.82
C GLN A 334 -13.34 10.97 -18.27
N MET A 335 -14.64 11.22 -18.46
CA MET A 335 -15.21 11.44 -19.80
C MET A 335 -14.72 12.72 -20.44
N ASN A 336 -14.64 13.80 -19.66
CA ASN A 336 -14.08 15.05 -20.14
C ASN A 336 -12.62 14.91 -20.54
N VAL A 337 -11.82 14.14 -19.78
CA VAL A 337 -10.42 13.82 -20.15
C VAL A 337 -10.40 13.09 -21.49
N PHE A 338 -11.20 12.04 -21.65
CA PHE A 338 -11.24 11.28 -22.90
C PHE A 338 -11.61 12.16 -24.11
N ASP A 339 -12.69 12.93 -24.01
CA ASP A 339 -13.22 13.77 -25.09
C ASP A 339 -12.25 14.93 -25.40
N THR A 340 -11.68 15.59 -24.38
CA THR A 340 -10.75 16.71 -24.56
C THR A 340 -9.47 16.26 -25.25
N HIS A 341 -8.87 15.14 -24.82
CA HIS A 341 -7.67 14.61 -25.46
C HIS A 341 -7.97 14.08 -26.87
N ALA A 342 -9.16 13.51 -27.11
CA ALA A 342 -9.56 13.08 -28.45
C ALA A 342 -9.67 14.27 -29.41
N ALA A 343 -10.26 15.39 -28.97
CA ALA A 343 -10.33 16.61 -29.76
C ALA A 343 -8.94 17.21 -30.02
N ALA A 344 -8.09 17.28 -28.99
CA ALA A 344 -6.71 17.77 -29.14
C ALA A 344 -5.88 16.93 -30.11
N ASP A 345 -6.00 15.59 -30.05
CA ASP A 345 -5.33 14.69 -30.99
C ASP A 345 -5.84 14.89 -32.43
N GLN A 346 -7.13 15.16 -32.61
CA GLN A 346 -7.72 15.44 -33.92
C GLN A 346 -7.21 16.78 -34.49
N ASP A 347 -7.11 17.81 -33.66
CA ASP A 347 -6.59 19.12 -34.06
C ASP A 347 -5.09 19.02 -34.42
N GLU A 348 -4.29 18.30 -33.63
CA GLU A 348 -2.87 18.04 -33.91
C GLU A 348 -2.70 17.27 -35.23
N PHE A 349 -3.56 16.27 -35.48
CA PHE A 349 -3.54 15.49 -36.72
C PHE A 349 -3.86 16.35 -37.95
N LEU A 350 -4.86 17.22 -37.87
CA LEU A 350 -5.22 18.13 -38.95
C LEU A 350 -4.11 19.15 -39.23
N ALA A 351 -3.50 19.72 -38.18
CA ALA A 351 -2.38 20.64 -38.32
C ALA A 351 -1.19 19.99 -39.04
N LYS A 352 -0.83 18.75 -38.69
CA LYS A 352 0.22 17.98 -39.39
C LYS A 352 -0.12 17.71 -40.86
N PHE A 353 -1.40 17.56 -41.20
CA PHE A 353 -1.83 17.33 -42.58
C PHE A 353 -1.71 18.60 -43.43
N ASP A 354 -2.07 19.75 -42.85
CA ASP A 354 -1.95 21.05 -43.52
C ASP A 354 -0.50 21.47 -43.76
N ASP A 355 0.43 21.09 -42.87
CA ASP A 355 1.88 21.35 -43.04
C ASP A 355 2.54 20.53 -44.16
N VAL A 356 1.90 19.45 -44.62
CA VAL A 356 2.43 18.57 -45.69
C VAL A 356 1.89 18.96 -47.07
N ARG A 357 0.96 19.93 -47.15
CA ARG A 357 0.32 20.40 -48.38
C ARG A 357 0.89 21.74 -48.84
#